data_AF-A0A5J4P6B4-F1
#
_entry.id   AF-A0A5J4P6B4-F1
#
_cell.length_a   1.000
_cell.length_b   1.000
_cell.length_c   1.000
_cell.angle_alpha   90.00
_cell.angle_beta   90.00
_cell.angle_gamma   90.00
#
_symmetry.space_group_name_H-M   'P 1'
#
loop_
_entity.id
_entity.type
_entity.pdbx_description
1 polymer ?
#
loop_
_entity_poly.entity_id
_entity_poly.type
_entity_poly.pdbx_seq_one_letter_code
_entity_poly.pdbx_strand_id
1 'polypeptide(L)' 'MEKTISFTLRVWRQKGPKAKGAFESYQMKDITGDTSFLEMLDILNEQLINEGKEP' A
#
# COMPACT_ATOMS: atom_id res chain seq x y z
N MET A 1 16.56 10.61 -16.03
CA MET A 1 16.09 10.50 -14.64
C MET A 1 14.71 9.87 -14.71
N GLU A 2 14.52 8.72 -14.08
CA GLU A 2 13.21 8.08 -14.02
C GLU A 2 12.25 8.96 -13.23
N LYS A 3 11.02 9.11 -13.72
CA LYS A 3 10.01 9.93 -13.07
C LYS A 3 9.42 9.11 -11.93
N THR A 4 9.61 9.57 -10.70
CA THR A 4 8.97 8.99 -9.52
C THR A 4 7.80 9.85 -9.07
N ILE A 5 6.84 9.21 -8.40
CA ILE A 5 5.66 9.83 -7.80
C ILE A 5 5.56 9.43 -6.32
N SER A 6 4.98 10.33 -5.53
CA SER A 6 4.64 10.06 -4.13
C SER A 6 3.17 10.39 -3.92
N PHE A 7 2.45 9.50 -3.23
CA PHE A 7 1.02 9.63 -3.01
C PHE A 7 0.58 8.91 -1.74
N THR A 8 -0.63 9.20 -1.28
CA THR A 8 -1.24 8.49 -0.15
C THR A 8 -2.24 7.48 -0.67
N LEU A 9 -1.99 6.20 -0.38
CA LEU A 9 -2.94 5.14 -0.66
C LEU A 9 -3.85 4.95 0.55
N ARG A 10 -5.17 5.00 0.34
CA ARG A 10 -6.17 4.69 1.36
C ARG A 10 -6.72 3.29 1.10
N VAL A 11 -6.51 2.37 2.02
CA VAL A 11 -6.90 0.95 1.89
C VAL A 11 -7.93 0.62 2.94
N TRP A 12 -9.05 0.02 2.55
CA TRP A 12 -10.03 -0.50 3.50
C TRP A 12 -9.54 -1.84 4.06
N ARG A 13 -9.27 -1.90 5.36
CA ARG A 13 -8.80 -3.09 6.07
C ARG A 13 -9.93 -3.65 6.93
N GLN A 14 -10.16 -4.96 6.82
CA GLN A 14 -11.21 -5.66 7.57
C GLN A 14 -10.85 -7.14 7.72
N LYS A 15 -10.78 -7.64 8.96
CA LYS A 15 -10.35 -9.03 9.25
C LYS A 15 -11.34 -10.13 8.83
N GLY A 16 -12.54 -9.75 8.38
CA GLY A 16 -13.58 -10.69 7.96
C GLY A 16 -14.97 -10.04 7.92
N PRO A 17 -15.99 -10.74 7.41
CA PRO A 17 -17.30 -10.16 7.06
C PRO A 17 -18.08 -9.59 8.25
N LYS A 18 -17.77 -10.05 9.47
CA LYS A 18 -18.41 -9.59 10.71
C LYS A 18 -17.58 -8.56 11.49
N ALA A 19 -16.34 -8.31 11.10
CA ALA A 19 -15.49 -7.33 11.74
C ALA A 19 -15.85 -5.91 11.27
N LYS A 20 -15.68 -4.90 12.12
CA LYS A 20 -15.73 -3.51 11.67
C LYS A 20 -14.46 -3.22 10.87
N GLY A 21 -14.61 -2.73 9.64
CA GLY A 21 -13.49 -2.28 8.83
C GLY A 21 -13.17 -0.80 9.08
N ALA A 22 -12.01 -0.38 8.60
CA ALA A 22 -11.59 1.01 8.60
C ALA A 22 -10.67 1.29 7.40
N PHE A 23 -10.56 2.57 7.03
CA PHE A 23 -9.52 2.99 6.10
C PHE A 23 -8.21 3.18 6.84
N GLU A 24 -7.18 2.47 6.40
CA GLU A 24 -5.79 2.76 6.72
C GLU A 24 -5.19 3.63 5.60
N SER A 25 -4.20 4.44 5.94
CA SER A 25 -3.52 5.34 5.00
C SER A 25 -2.03 5.04 5.00
N TYR A 26 -1.49 4.75 3.83
CA TYR A 26 -0.07 4.45 3.63
C TYR A 26 0.54 5.51 2.71
N GLN A 27 1.70 6.02 3.10
CA GLN A 27 2.43 6.99 2.30
C GLN A 27 3.41 6.25 1.38
N MET A 28 3.08 6.22 0.09
CA MET A 28 3.93 5.64 -0.94
C MET A 28 4.89 6.72 -1.44
N LYS A 29 6.19 6.43 -1.41
CA LYS A 29 7.25 7.34 -1.86
C LYS A 29 8.05 6.67 -2.96
N ASP A 30 8.61 7.49 -3.84
CA ASP A 30 9.56 7.08 -4.87
C ASP A 30 9.06 5.97 -5.81
N ILE A 31 7.75 5.91 -6.07
CA ILE A 31 7.15 4.93 -6.96
C ILE A 31 7.44 5.33 -8.41
N THR A 32 7.96 4.41 -9.22
CA THR A 32 8.27 4.70 -10.62
C THR A 32 6.98 4.84 -11.43
N GLY A 33 6.96 5.76 -12.40
CA GLY A 33 5.78 6.03 -13.23
C GLY A 33 5.32 4.86 -14.11
N ASP A 34 6.16 3.84 -14.30
CA ASP A 34 5.86 2.64 -15.07
C ASP A 34 5.28 1.51 -14.20
N THR A 35 5.23 1.69 -12.87
CA THR A 35 4.68 0.68 -11.94
C THR A 35 3.17 0.57 -12.12
N SER A 36 2.68 -0.65 -12.35
CA SER A 36 1.25 -0.92 -12.38
C SER A 36 0.61 -0.85 -10.99
N PHE A 37 -0.72 -0.70 -10.93
CA PHE A 37 -1.41 -0.65 -9.63
C PHE A 37 -1.22 -1.91 -8.78
N LEU A 38 -1.12 -3.09 -9.38
CA LEU A 38 -0.90 -4.33 -8.63
C LEU A 38 0.53 -4.43 -8.08
N GLU A 39 1.53 -4.05 -8.88
CA GLU A 39 2.92 -3.99 -8.40
C GLU A 39 3.08 -2.95 -7.27
N MET A 40 2.32 -1.85 -7.31
CA MET A 40 2.28 -0.90 -6.19
C MET A 40 1.71 -1.53 -4.90
N LEU A 41 0.75 -2.45 -5.00
CA LEU A 41 0.25 -3.19 -3.83
C LEU A 41 1.28 -4.19 -3.32
N ASP A 42 2.02 -4.85 -4.22
CA ASP A 42 3.09 -5.77 -3.83
C ASP A 42 4.21 -5.04 -3.05
N ILE A 43 4.61 -3.86 -3.53
CA ILE A 43 5.57 -2.98 -2.81
C ILE A 43 5.04 -2.61 -1.41
N LEU A 44 3.76 -2.26 -1.29
CA LEU A 44 3.16 -1.96 0.01
C LEU A 44 3.16 -3.20 0.92
N ASN A 45 2.82 -4.37 0.39
CA ASN A 45 2.79 -5.63 1.16
C ASN A 45 4.19 -5.95 1.70
N GLU A 46 5.24 -5.80 0.89
CA GLU A 46 6.63 -5.99 1.32
C GLU A 46 7.03 -5.01 2.44
N GLN A 47 6.64 -3.73 2.32
CA GLN A 47 6.88 -2.74 3.36
C GLN A 47 6.20 -3.14 4.68
N LEU A 48 4.93 -3.56 4.62
CA LEU A 48 4.18 -3.99 5.81
C LEU A 48 4.82 -5.22 6.47
N ILE A 49 5.23 -6.22 5.68
CA ILE A 49 5.93 -7.40 6.19
C ILE A 49 7.24 -7.02 6.89
N ASN A 50 8.03 -6.13 6.28
CA ASN A 50 9.29 -5.65 6.86
C ASN A 50 9.08 -4.86 8.16
N GLU A 51 7.93 -4.21 8.31
CA GLU A 51 7.51 -3.54 9.54
C GLU A 51 6.86 -4.50 10.57
N GLY A 52 6.74 -5.79 10.26
CA GLY A 52 6.08 -6.78 11.11
C GLY A 52 4.56 -6.61 11.18
N LYS A 53 3.96 -5.97 10.19
CA LYS A 53 2.51 -5.73 10.06
C LYS A 53 1.87 -6.75 9.12
N GLU A 54 0.55 -6.91 9.25
CA GLU A 54 -0.24 -7.74 8.33
C GLU A 54 -0.39 -7.03 6.97
N PRO A 55 0.03 -7.67 5.86
CA PRO A 55 -0.14 -7.14 4.51
C PRO A 55 -1.57 -7.23 3.98
#